data_AF-A0A3N0ABV2-F1
#
_entry.id   AF-A0A3N0ABV2-F1
#
_cell.length_a   1.000
_cell.length_b   1.000
_cell.length_c   1.000
_cell.angle_alpha   90.00
_cell.angle_beta   90.00
_cell.angle_gamma   90.00
#
_symmetry.space_group_name_H-M   'P 1'
#
loop_
_entity.id
_entity.type
_entity.pdbx_description
1 polymer ?
#
loop_
_entity_poly.entity_id
_entity_poly.type
_entity_poly.pdbx_seq_one_letter_code
_entity_poly.pdbx_strand_id
1 'polypeptide(L)'
;MDSMKQMAKPFFTLFGIALIIAVIGRVGLAIMAATGALAFDYISASGVAILDVICSILTGSAFVAFLFAAGLALCLSTAGPVLYGYLFAKKGGPARPLTAFLWGWATALMAIVCLLIVVSGILSAVQVGSMSSKLPGAPVLVLALVVFAAFLGTLLGAASMVVCACIARARAGHSLSAQLLAATALCGAVVMVLTVGTFATLNSVAINTTALLAWFAADVAVNLVVLFAAARMARAPRAAAAPAKAKATAA
;
A
#
# COMPACT_ATOMS: atom_id res chain seq x y z
N MET A 1 -6.36 -22.95 -11.52
CA MET A 1 -7.20 -21.73 -11.37
C MET A 1 -8.06 -21.76 -10.10
N ASP A 2 -8.15 -22.91 -9.41
CA ASP A 2 -9.00 -23.10 -8.23
C ASP A 2 -8.58 -22.26 -7.02
N SER A 3 -7.27 -22.04 -6.83
CA SER A 3 -6.80 -21.16 -5.75
C SER A 3 -7.27 -19.71 -5.90
N MET A 4 -7.35 -19.15 -7.11
CA MET A 4 -7.81 -17.77 -7.33
C MET A 4 -9.31 -17.63 -7.08
N LYS A 5 -10.12 -18.54 -7.64
CA LYS A 5 -11.58 -18.54 -7.43
C LYS A 5 -11.95 -18.63 -5.95
N GLN A 6 -11.20 -19.41 -5.17
CA GLN A 6 -11.49 -19.56 -3.75
C GLN A 6 -10.95 -18.42 -2.86
N MET A 7 -10.06 -17.56 -3.36
CA MET A 7 -9.61 -16.34 -2.66
C MET A 7 -10.47 -15.13 -3.05
N ALA A 8 -11.17 -15.21 -4.18
CA ALA A 8 -11.97 -14.12 -4.71
C ALA A 8 -13.01 -13.61 -3.71
N LYS A 9 -13.85 -14.49 -3.14
CA LYS A 9 -14.93 -14.08 -2.24
C LYS A 9 -14.43 -13.25 -1.04
N PRO A 10 -13.43 -13.70 -0.25
CA PRO A 10 -12.88 -12.88 0.85
C PRO A 10 -12.34 -11.52 0.40
N PHE A 11 -11.60 -11.46 -0.71
CA PHE A 11 -11.04 -10.20 -1.21
C PHE A 11 -12.14 -9.25 -1.73
N PHE A 12 -13.14 -9.76 -2.45
CA PHE A 12 -14.29 -8.97 -2.87
C PHE A 12 -15.09 -8.45 -1.69
N THR A 13 -15.23 -9.22 -0.61
CA THR A 13 -15.85 -8.75 0.63
C THR A 13 -15.04 -7.61 1.24
N LEU A 14 -13.72 -7.75 1.37
CA LEU A 14 -12.84 -6.68 1.88
C LEU A 14 -12.95 -5.41 1.03
N PHE A 15 -12.88 -5.54 -0.29
CA PHE A 15 -13.00 -4.43 -1.23
C PHE A 15 -14.39 -3.78 -1.18
N GLY A 16 -15.45 -4.58 -1.08
CA GLY A 16 -16.81 -4.08 -0.91
C GLY A 16 -16.98 -3.26 0.37
N ILE A 17 -16.44 -3.73 1.49
CA ILE A 17 -16.46 -2.97 2.76
C ILE A 17 -15.73 -1.63 2.60
N ALA A 18 -14.50 -1.66 2.05
CA ALA A 18 -13.73 -0.43 1.84
C ALA A 18 -14.44 0.57 0.93
N LEU A 19 -15.06 0.08 -0.15
CA LEU A 19 -15.82 0.90 -1.08
C LEU A 19 -17.07 1.51 -0.43
N ILE A 20 -17.82 0.74 0.35
CA ILE A 20 -18.97 1.24 1.13
C ILE A 20 -18.52 2.36 2.06
N ILE A 21 -17.42 2.17 2.80
CA ILE A 21 -16.87 3.19 3.70
C ILE A 21 -16.47 4.45 2.92
N ALA A 22 -15.79 4.30 1.77
CA ALA A 22 -15.40 5.42 0.93
C ALA A 22 -16.60 6.22 0.42
N VAL A 23 -17.64 5.53 -0.06
CA VAL A 23 -18.87 6.16 -0.58
C VAL A 23 -19.64 6.86 0.54
N ILE A 24 -19.80 6.24 1.71
CA ILE A 24 -20.44 6.87 2.87
C ILE A 24 -19.65 8.11 3.29
N GLY A 25 -18.32 8.02 3.37
CA GLY A 25 -17.46 9.18 3.65
C GLY A 25 -17.65 10.28 2.62
N ARG A 26 -17.76 9.94 1.33
CA ARG A 26 -18.00 10.90 0.25
C ARG A 26 -19.36 11.58 0.33
N VAL A 27 -20.40 10.86 0.73
CA VAL A 27 -21.74 11.42 1.02
C VAL A 27 -21.66 12.37 2.20
N GLY A 28 -20.96 12.01 3.27
CA GLY A 28 -20.70 12.90 4.41
C GLY A 28 -20.04 14.21 3.99
N LEU A 29 -18.99 14.14 3.16
CA LEU A 29 -18.33 15.32 2.60
C LEU A 29 -19.27 16.18 1.74
N ALA A 30 -20.15 15.55 0.96
CA ALA A 30 -21.15 16.28 0.17
C ALA A 30 -22.14 17.04 1.06
N ILE A 31 -22.60 16.42 2.15
CA ILE A 31 -23.48 17.05 3.13
C ILE A 31 -22.76 18.22 3.80
N MET A 32 -21.52 18.03 4.25
CA MET A 32 -20.70 19.09 4.87
C MET A 32 -20.46 20.26 3.92
N ALA A 33 -20.27 19.99 2.62
CA ALA A 33 -20.16 21.03 1.60
C ALA A 33 -21.48 21.80 1.46
N ALA A 34 -22.61 21.10 1.38
CA ALA A 34 -23.93 21.70 1.20
C ALA A 34 -24.41 22.52 2.41
N THR A 35 -23.99 22.14 3.63
CA THR A 35 -24.33 22.85 4.86
C THR A 35 -23.35 23.99 5.20
N GLY A 36 -22.31 24.20 4.40
CA GLY A 36 -21.28 25.22 4.65
C GLY A 36 -20.29 24.87 5.76
N ALA A 37 -20.25 23.61 6.21
CA ALA A 37 -19.28 23.13 7.21
C ALA A 37 -17.86 22.93 6.63
N LEU A 38 -17.73 22.85 5.30
CA LEU A 38 -16.42 22.91 4.63
C LEU A 38 -16.06 24.37 4.33
N ALA A 39 -14.98 24.86 4.95
CA ALA A 39 -14.33 26.09 4.54
C ALA A 39 -13.36 25.80 3.41
N PHE A 40 -13.27 26.67 2.41
CA PHE A 40 -12.33 26.56 1.30
C PHE A 40 -11.46 27.82 1.27
N ASP A 41 -10.16 27.66 1.51
CA ASP A 41 -9.18 28.73 1.32
C ASP A 41 -8.55 28.65 -0.07
N TYR A 42 -8.24 29.82 -0.63
CA TYR A 42 -7.67 30.00 -1.97
C TYR A 42 -6.33 30.74 -1.88
N ILE A 43 -5.30 30.09 -1.34
CA ILE A 43 -3.95 30.67 -1.31
C ILE A 43 -3.21 30.27 -2.59
N SER A 44 -2.81 31.27 -3.40
CA SER A 44 -1.93 31.09 -4.56
C SER A 44 -0.53 31.61 -4.23
N ALA A 45 0.34 30.74 -3.71
CA ALA A 45 1.78 31.01 -3.67
C ALA A 45 2.44 30.39 -4.92
N SER A 46 3.10 31.22 -5.73
CA SER A 46 3.96 30.76 -6.83
C SER A 46 5.42 30.68 -6.36
N GLY A 47 6.16 29.67 -6.81
CA GLY A 47 7.60 29.53 -6.52
C GLY A 47 7.97 28.74 -5.26
N VAL A 48 7.02 28.04 -4.63
CA VAL A 48 7.25 27.21 -3.43
C VAL A 48 7.12 25.73 -3.79
N ALA A 49 7.68 24.84 -2.97
CA ALA A 49 7.60 23.40 -3.20
C ALA A 49 6.14 22.91 -3.28
N ILE A 50 5.89 21.87 -4.08
CA ILE A 50 4.54 21.35 -4.34
C ILE A 50 3.79 20.99 -3.05
N LEU A 51 4.51 20.49 -2.03
CA LEU A 51 3.92 20.09 -0.76
C LEU A 51 3.46 21.30 0.07
N ASP A 52 4.17 22.42 0.00
CA ASP A 52 3.77 23.67 0.66
C ASP A 52 2.51 24.24 0.02
N VAL A 53 2.41 24.14 -1.31
CA VAL A 53 1.19 24.51 -2.04
C VAL A 53 0.00 23.65 -1.61
N ILE A 54 0.16 22.32 -1.53
CA ILE A 54 -0.90 21.42 -1.08
C ILE A 54 -1.31 21.72 0.36
N CYS A 55 -0.35 21.84 1.27
CA CYS A 55 -0.60 22.14 2.69
C CYS A 55 -1.27 23.51 2.89
N SER A 56 -0.96 24.51 2.06
CA SER A 56 -1.59 25.83 2.11
C SER A 56 -3.08 25.83 1.72
N ILE A 57 -3.56 24.76 1.06
CA ILE A 57 -4.94 24.62 0.61
C ILE A 57 -5.78 23.79 1.61
N LEU A 58 -5.13 23.10 2.56
CA LEU A 58 -5.82 22.29 3.56
C LEU A 58 -6.43 23.18 4.67
N THR A 59 -7.70 23.56 4.49
CA THR A 59 -8.52 24.04 5.60
C THR A 59 -8.68 22.94 6.66
N GLY A 60 -9.03 23.31 7.90
CA GLY A 60 -9.14 22.34 9.00
C GLY A 60 -10.06 21.15 8.70
N SER A 61 -11.15 21.35 7.95
CA SER A 61 -12.06 20.27 7.54
C SER A 61 -11.56 19.47 6.34
N ALA A 62 -10.85 20.09 5.39
CA ALA A 62 -10.15 19.37 4.34
C ALA A 62 -9.05 18.46 4.90
N PHE A 63 -8.33 18.92 5.93
CA PHE A 63 -7.32 18.12 6.65
C PHE A 63 -7.90 16.87 7.30
N VAL A 64 -9.01 16.99 8.04
CA VAL A 64 -9.68 15.83 8.64
C VAL A 64 -10.12 14.81 7.58
N ALA A 65 -10.64 15.30 6.45
CA ALA A 65 -11.03 14.44 5.34
C ALA A 65 -9.85 13.71 4.70
N PHE A 66 -8.70 14.38 4.56
CA PHE A 66 -7.45 13.75 4.11
C PHE A 66 -6.95 12.69 5.09
N LEU A 67 -6.99 12.95 6.40
CA LEU A 67 -6.62 11.95 7.42
C LEU A 67 -7.51 10.71 7.34
N PHE A 68 -8.82 10.89 7.16
CA PHE A 68 -9.75 9.78 6.94
C PHE A 68 -9.39 8.99 5.68
N ALA A 69 -9.14 9.68 4.56
CA ALA A 69 -8.76 9.05 3.30
C ALA A 69 -7.45 8.23 3.45
N ALA A 70 -6.43 8.83 4.07
CA ALA A 70 -5.15 8.16 4.34
C ALA A 70 -5.33 6.95 5.27
N GLY A 71 -6.13 7.10 6.32
CA GLY A 71 -6.46 6.02 7.25
C GLY A 71 -7.15 4.84 6.56
N LEU A 72 -8.14 5.11 5.69
CA LEU A 72 -8.82 4.08 4.90
C LEU A 72 -7.84 3.35 3.97
N ALA A 73 -6.98 4.10 3.28
CA ALA A 73 -5.97 3.51 2.40
C ALA A 73 -4.97 2.64 3.17
N LEU A 74 -4.53 3.08 4.35
CA LEU A 74 -3.64 2.32 5.22
C LEU A 74 -4.31 1.03 5.74
N CYS A 75 -5.56 1.12 6.20
CA CYS A 75 -6.34 -0.04 6.65
C CYS A 75 -6.50 -1.07 5.53
N LEU A 76 -6.83 -0.65 4.31
CA LEU A 76 -6.96 -1.59 3.19
C LEU A 76 -5.62 -2.19 2.78
N SER A 77 -4.57 -1.36 2.73
CA SER A 77 -3.20 -1.77 2.38
C SER A 77 -2.59 -2.75 3.39
N THR A 78 -3.02 -2.71 4.66
CA THR A 78 -2.61 -3.67 5.68
C THR A 78 -3.49 -4.92 5.69
N ALA A 79 -4.80 -4.75 5.55
CA ALA A 79 -5.76 -5.85 5.53
C ALA A 79 -5.54 -6.81 4.36
N GLY A 80 -5.14 -6.33 3.17
CA GLY A 80 -4.89 -7.16 1.99
C GLY A 80 -3.81 -8.23 2.23
N PRO A 81 -2.57 -7.85 2.58
CA PRO A 81 -1.50 -8.80 2.91
C PRO A 81 -1.84 -9.75 4.07
N VAL A 82 -2.51 -9.24 5.10
CA VAL A 82 -2.95 -10.06 6.25
C VAL A 82 -3.98 -11.10 5.81
N LEU A 83 -4.98 -10.70 5.02
CA LEU A 83 -5.99 -11.61 4.47
C LEU A 83 -5.35 -12.67 3.58
N TYR A 84 -4.39 -12.29 2.74
CA TYR A 84 -3.64 -13.24 1.92
C TYR A 84 -2.92 -14.27 2.78
N GLY A 85 -2.19 -13.82 3.81
CA GLY A 85 -1.51 -14.68 4.78
C GLY A 85 -2.47 -15.60 5.54
N TYR A 86 -3.61 -15.09 5.99
CA TYR A 86 -4.66 -15.88 6.66
C TYR A 86 -5.19 -17.01 5.75
N LEU A 87 -5.49 -16.70 4.48
CA LEU A 87 -5.97 -17.68 3.53
C LEU A 87 -4.91 -18.75 3.21
N PHE A 88 -3.64 -18.35 3.18
CA PHE A 88 -2.50 -19.28 3.09
C PHE A 88 -2.40 -20.18 4.34
N ALA A 89 -2.55 -19.61 5.54
CA ALA A 89 -2.53 -20.36 6.79
C ALA A 89 -3.66 -21.40 6.86
N LYS A 90 -4.86 -21.04 6.38
CA LYS A 90 -6.04 -21.90 6.44
C LYS A 90 -6.01 -23.08 5.46
N LYS A 91 -5.44 -22.89 4.26
CA LYS A 91 -5.58 -23.87 3.16
C LYS A 91 -4.36 -24.74 2.88
N GLY A 92 -3.24 -24.48 3.53
CA GLY A 92 -2.05 -25.38 3.48
C GLY A 92 -1.38 -25.51 2.10
N GLY A 93 -1.70 -24.66 1.13
CA GLY A 93 -1.13 -24.72 -0.23
C GLY A 93 0.23 -24.02 -0.38
N PRO A 94 0.96 -24.24 -1.50
CA PRO A 94 2.26 -23.62 -1.74
C PRO A 94 2.14 -22.11 -1.91
N ALA A 95 3.08 -21.37 -1.32
CA ALA A 95 3.16 -19.93 -1.46
C ALA A 95 3.44 -19.56 -2.94
N ARG A 96 2.45 -18.93 -3.58
CA ARG A 96 2.46 -18.59 -5.01
C ARG A 96 2.72 -17.09 -5.18
N PRO A 97 3.89 -16.69 -5.69
CA PRO A 97 4.24 -15.27 -5.83
C PRO A 97 3.32 -14.56 -6.82
N LEU A 98 2.92 -15.24 -7.91
CA LEU A 98 2.04 -14.64 -8.92
C LEU A 98 0.65 -14.28 -8.35
N THR A 99 0.08 -15.13 -7.51
CA THR A 99 -1.23 -14.83 -6.90
C THR A 99 -1.11 -13.72 -5.86
N ALA A 100 -0.02 -13.69 -5.09
CA ALA A 100 0.24 -12.59 -4.15
C ALA A 100 0.41 -11.27 -4.90
N PHE A 101 1.15 -11.28 -6.01
CA PHE A 101 1.32 -10.12 -6.88
C PHE A 101 -0.02 -9.59 -7.40
N LEU A 102 -0.87 -10.46 -7.97
CA LEU A 102 -2.17 -10.05 -8.51
C LEU A 102 -3.11 -9.50 -7.43
N TRP A 103 -3.19 -10.13 -6.25
CA TRP A 103 -4.02 -9.63 -5.15
C TRP A 103 -3.43 -8.36 -4.51
N GLY A 104 -2.10 -8.21 -4.51
CA GLY A 104 -1.42 -6.98 -4.11
C GLY A 104 -1.82 -5.81 -5.02
N TRP A 105 -1.76 -6.02 -6.34
CA TRP A 105 -2.25 -5.05 -7.33
C TRP A 105 -3.74 -4.73 -7.19
N ALA A 106 -4.59 -5.74 -7.02
CA ALA A 106 -6.02 -5.51 -6.81
C ALA A 106 -6.28 -4.67 -5.55
N THR A 107 -5.53 -4.92 -4.48
CA THR A 107 -5.63 -4.14 -3.23
C THR A 107 -5.16 -2.70 -3.43
N ALA A 108 -4.03 -2.50 -4.11
CA ALA A 108 -3.50 -1.17 -4.42
C ALA A 108 -4.47 -0.34 -5.26
N LEU A 109 -5.00 -0.93 -6.34
CA LEU A 109 -5.98 -0.27 -7.20
C LEU A 109 -7.27 0.06 -6.45
N MET A 110 -7.75 -0.84 -5.60
CA MET A 110 -8.94 -0.56 -4.78
C MET A 110 -8.68 0.55 -3.75
N ALA A 111 -7.49 0.60 -3.14
CA ALA A 111 -7.11 1.70 -2.26
C ALA A 111 -7.06 3.04 -3.01
N ILE A 112 -6.50 3.06 -4.22
CA ILE A 112 -6.51 4.24 -5.10
C ILE A 112 -7.94 4.66 -5.45
N VAL A 113 -8.82 3.72 -5.81
CA VAL A 113 -10.23 4.02 -6.09
C VAL A 113 -10.91 4.63 -4.88
N CYS A 114 -10.73 4.05 -3.69
CA CYS A 114 -11.28 4.60 -2.44
C CYS A 114 -10.74 6.00 -2.16
N LEU A 115 -9.45 6.24 -2.37
CA LEU A 115 -8.83 7.56 -2.22
C LEU A 115 -9.42 8.56 -3.21
N LEU A 116 -9.56 8.21 -4.48
CA LEU A 116 -10.13 9.09 -5.51
C LEU A 116 -11.59 9.44 -5.18
N ILE A 117 -12.38 8.47 -4.71
CA ILE A 117 -13.75 8.71 -4.26
C ILE A 117 -13.77 9.77 -3.16
N VAL A 118 -12.97 9.60 -2.11
CA VAL A 118 -12.98 10.53 -0.96
C VAL A 118 -12.38 11.89 -1.34
N VAL A 119 -11.18 11.91 -1.93
CA VAL A 119 -10.42 13.13 -2.27
C VAL A 119 -11.16 14.00 -3.28
N SER A 120 -11.92 13.43 -4.21
CA SER A 120 -12.78 14.20 -5.12
C SER A 120 -13.86 15.02 -4.42
N GLY A 121 -14.16 14.73 -3.15
CA GLY A 121 -15.08 15.50 -2.31
C GLY A 121 -14.40 16.51 -1.39
N ILE A 122 -13.07 16.53 -1.33
CA ILE A 122 -12.31 17.41 -0.43
C ILE A 122 -12.03 18.77 -1.07
N LEU A 123 -11.75 18.78 -2.38
CA LEU A 123 -11.47 20.02 -3.13
C LEU A 123 -12.75 20.56 -3.77
N SER A 124 -12.96 21.88 -3.68
CA SER A 124 -14.02 22.56 -4.41
C SER A 124 -13.75 22.55 -5.93
N ALA A 125 -14.80 22.52 -6.75
CA ALA A 125 -14.70 22.60 -8.21
C ALA A 125 -13.92 23.84 -8.68
N VAL A 126 -14.00 24.94 -7.92
CA VAL A 126 -13.26 26.19 -8.20
C VAL A 126 -11.77 26.02 -7.88
N GLN A 127 -11.41 25.33 -6.80
CA GLN A 127 -10.02 25.03 -6.45
C GLN A 127 -9.38 24.12 -7.51
N VAL A 128 -10.10 23.09 -7.96
CA VAL A 128 -9.63 22.19 -9.03
C VAL A 128 -9.51 22.92 -10.36
N GLY A 129 -10.47 23.78 -10.71
CA GLY A 129 -10.43 24.60 -11.92
C GLY A 129 -9.22 25.56 -11.93
N SER A 130 -8.95 26.23 -10.81
CA SER A 130 -7.80 27.12 -10.66
C SER A 130 -6.46 26.39 -10.72
N MET A 131 -6.36 25.19 -10.11
CA MET A 131 -5.15 24.36 -10.15
C MET A 131 -4.91 23.68 -11.50
N SER A 132 -5.95 23.46 -12.32
CA SER A 132 -5.83 22.74 -13.60
C SER A 132 -4.82 23.38 -14.56
N SER A 133 -4.70 24.71 -14.55
CA SER A 133 -3.73 25.46 -15.36
C SER A 133 -2.26 25.26 -14.95
N LYS A 134 -2.02 24.74 -13.73
CA LYS A 134 -0.68 24.52 -13.16
C LYS A 134 -0.26 23.05 -13.16
N LEU A 135 -1.17 22.15 -13.51
CA LEU A 135 -0.91 20.71 -13.51
C LEU A 135 -0.44 20.23 -14.90
N PRO A 136 0.40 19.19 -14.97
CA PRO A 136 0.67 18.49 -16.21
C PRO A 136 -0.63 18.03 -16.88
N GLY A 137 -0.64 17.92 -18.21
CA GLY A 137 -1.81 17.45 -18.96
C GLY A 137 -2.31 16.09 -18.48
N ALA A 138 -3.61 15.83 -18.63
CA ALA A 138 -4.27 14.61 -18.16
C ALA A 138 -3.53 13.29 -18.52
N PRO A 139 -2.95 13.12 -19.74
CA PRO A 139 -2.18 11.91 -20.06
C PRO A 139 -0.99 11.68 -19.14
N VAL A 140 -0.29 12.76 -18.73
CA VAL A 140 0.87 12.68 -17.84
C VAL A 140 0.43 12.31 -16.43
N LEU A 141 -0.68 12.87 -15.95
CA LEU A 141 -1.24 12.52 -14.64
C LEU A 141 -1.71 11.06 -14.58
N VAL A 142 -2.35 10.57 -15.65
CA VAL A 142 -2.74 9.16 -15.76
C VAL A 142 -1.51 8.26 -15.76
N LEU A 143 -0.45 8.62 -16.51
CA LEU A 143 0.79 7.87 -16.51
C LEU A 143 1.44 7.82 -15.12
N ALA A 144 1.50 8.97 -14.43
CA ALA A 144 2.02 9.04 -13.06
C ALA A 144 1.22 8.16 -12.09
N LEU A 145 -0.11 8.15 -12.22
CA LEU A 145 -0.98 7.29 -11.42
C LEU A 145 -0.72 5.80 -11.69
N VAL A 146 -0.51 5.41 -12.95
CA VAL A 146 -0.19 4.02 -13.32
C VAL A 146 1.16 3.60 -12.74
N VAL A 147 2.19 4.45 -12.84
CA VAL A 147 3.52 4.18 -12.26
C VAL A 147 3.42 4.02 -10.74
N PHE A 148 2.69 4.92 -10.07
CA PHE A 148 2.48 4.85 -8.63
C PHE A 148 1.68 3.60 -8.21
N ALA A 149 0.64 3.24 -8.97
CA ALA A 149 -0.11 2.01 -8.75
C ALA A 149 0.76 0.76 -8.91
N ALA A 150 1.70 0.77 -9.86
CA ALA A 150 2.64 -0.33 -10.06
C ALA A 150 3.59 -0.52 -8.86
N PHE A 151 4.11 0.59 -8.33
CA PHE A 151 4.87 0.60 -7.09
C PHE A 151 4.05 0.00 -5.94
N LEU A 152 2.86 0.52 -5.66
CA LEU A 152 2.02 0.02 -4.56
C LEU A 152 1.61 -1.45 -4.74
N GLY A 153 1.24 -1.85 -5.96
CA GLY A 153 0.83 -3.21 -6.27
C GLY A 153 1.96 -4.22 -6.05
N THR A 154 3.18 -3.88 -6.47
CA THR A 154 4.38 -4.70 -6.23
C THR A 154 4.72 -4.79 -4.74
N LEU A 155 4.64 -3.67 -4.01
CA LEU A 155 4.88 -3.60 -2.57
C LEU A 155 3.89 -4.48 -1.78
N LEU A 156 2.59 -4.36 -2.06
CA LEU A 156 1.56 -5.16 -1.40
C LEU A 156 1.66 -6.64 -1.74
N GLY A 157 2.06 -6.96 -2.98
CA GLY A 157 2.37 -8.34 -3.36
C GLY A 157 3.54 -8.90 -2.55
N ALA A 158 4.63 -8.14 -2.43
CA ALA A 158 5.81 -8.51 -1.65
C ALA A 158 5.45 -8.72 -0.17
N ALA A 159 4.72 -7.77 0.43
CA ALA A 159 4.24 -7.86 1.81
C ALA A 159 3.38 -9.12 2.03
N SER A 160 2.48 -9.44 1.11
CA SER A 160 1.65 -10.65 1.17
C SER A 160 2.51 -11.93 1.25
N MET A 161 3.58 -11.99 0.45
CA MET A 161 4.51 -13.12 0.47
C MET A 161 5.38 -13.16 1.73
N VAL A 162 5.80 -12.02 2.25
CA VAL A 162 6.54 -11.92 3.52
C VAL A 162 5.69 -12.46 4.68
N VAL A 163 4.40 -12.13 4.73
CA VAL A 163 3.47 -12.70 5.71
C VAL A 163 3.39 -14.22 5.55
N CYS A 164 3.27 -14.74 4.33
CA CYS A 164 3.29 -16.19 4.08
C CYS A 164 4.61 -16.85 4.55
N ALA A 165 5.75 -16.21 4.32
CA ALA A 165 7.05 -16.70 4.79
C ALA A 165 7.12 -16.74 6.33
N CYS A 166 6.61 -15.72 7.01
CA CYS A 166 6.53 -15.70 8.47
C CYS A 166 5.65 -16.84 9.01
N ILE A 167 4.50 -17.08 8.37
CA ILE A 167 3.59 -18.19 8.73
C ILE A 167 4.25 -19.56 8.48
N ALA A 168 4.95 -19.72 7.36
CA ALA A 168 5.67 -20.95 7.06
C ALA A 168 6.77 -21.24 8.11
N ARG A 169 7.53 -20.21 8.52
CA ARG A 169 8.52 -20.32 9.59
C ARG A 169 7.88 -20.60 10.95
N ALA A 170 6.70 -20.04 11.22
CA ALA A 170 5.98 -20.31 12.45
C ALA A 170 5.54 -21.78 12.54
N ARG A 171 5.09 -22.37 11.43
CA ARG A 171 4.83 -23.81 11.34
C ARG A 171 6.08 -24.68 11.54
N ALA A 172 7.28 -24.12 11.31
CA ALA A 172 8.55 -24.77 11.57
C ALA A 172 9.06 -24.59 13.03
N GLY A 173 8.27 -23.98 13.92
CA GLY A 173 8.58 -23.83 15.34
C GLY A 173 9.12 -22.45 15.75
N HIS A 174 9.18 -21.48 14.83
CA HIS A 174 9.53 -20.09 15.19
C HIS A 174 8.31 -19.33 15.74
N SER A 175 8.54 -18.28 16.54
CA SER A 175 7.47 -17.38 16.97
C SER A 175 6.96 -16.53 15.79
N LEU A 176 5.67 -16.63 15.46
CA LEU A 176 5.05 -15.84 14.39
C LEU A 176 5.16 -14.33 14.66
N SER A 177 4.86 -13.90 15.88
CA SER A 177 4.87 -12.49 16.26
C SER A 177 6.26 -11.87 16.10
N ALA A 178 7.30 -12.56 16.58
CA ALA A 178 8.67 -12.09 16.43
C ALA A 178 9.09 -12.01 14.96
N GLN A 179 8.70 -12.99 14.14
CA GLN A 179 8.98 -12.99 12.69
C GLN A 179 8.28 -11.83 11.98
N LEU A 180 7.00 -11.58 12.27
CA LEU A 180 6.26 -10.47 11.69
C LEU A 180 6.84 -9.12 12.08
N LEU A 181 7.20 -8.94 13.36
CA LEU A 181 7.82 -7.70 13.84
C LEU A 181 9.18 -7.46 13.17
N ALA A 182 10.05 -8.48 13.14
CA ALA A 182 11.36 -8.38 12.50
C ALA A 182 11.23 -8.12 10.99
N ALA A 183 10.34 -8.84 10.30
CA ALA A 183 10.11 -8.65 8.87
C ALA A 183 9.56 -7.25 8.56
N THR A 184 8.63 -6.75 9.39
CA THR A 184 8.09 -5.39 9.26
C THR A 184 9.18 -4.35 9.46
N ALA A 185 10.03 -4.50 10.48
CA ALA A 185 11.13 -3.56 10.73
C ALA A 185 12.16 -3.57 9.59
N LEU A 186 12.59 -4.75 9.13
CA LEU A 186 13.59 -4.88 8.07
C LEU A 186 13.06 -4.42 6.70
N CYS A 187 11.91 -4.93 6.27
CA CYS A 187 11.31 -4.52 5.00
C CYS A 187 10.87 -3.05 5.06
N GLY A 188 10.33 -2.61 6.21
CA GLY A 188 9.92 -1.24 6.43
C GLY A 188 11.07 -0.25 6.37
N ALA A 189 12.24 -0.58 6.92
CA ALA A 189 13.43 0.28 6.79
C ALA A 189 13.87 0.45 5.34
N VAL A 190 13.85 -0.63 4.55
CA VAL A 190 14.18 -0.58 3.11
C VAL A 190 13.17 0.27 2.35
N VAL A 191 11.87 0.01 2.55
CA VAL A 191 10.79 0.79 1.90
C VAL A 191 10.85 2.25 2.32
N MET A 192 11.18 2.54 3.59
CA MET A 192 11.35 3.89 4.08
C MET A 192 12.47 4.63 3.33
N VAL A 193 13.65 4.03 3.14
CA VAL A 193 14.74 4.67 2.39
C VAL A 193 14.32 5.03 0.97
N LEU A 194 13.69 4.07 0.27
CA LEU A 194 13.26 4.27 -1.11
C LEU A 194 12.15 5.32 -1.21
N THR A 195 11.16 5.25 -0.31
CA THR A 195 10.07 6.22 -0.23
C THR A 195 10.59 7.62 0.06
N VAL A 196 11.51 7.78 1.02
CA VAL A 196 12.15 9.07 1.32
C VAL A 196 12.91 9.59 0.10
N GLY A 197 13.65 8.74 -0.61
CA GLY A 197 14.34 9.11 -1.86
C GLY A 197 13.37 9.61 -2.94
N THR A 198 12.31 8.84 -3.20
CA THR A 198 11.23 9.21 -4.13
C THR A 198 10.59 10.55 -3.73
N PHE A 199 10.18 10.71 -2.48
CA PHE A 199 9.56 11.95 -2.00
C PHE A 199 10.51 13.15 -2.02
N ALA A 200 11.79 12.97 -1.69
CA ALA A 200 12.78 14.04 -1.75
C ALA A 200 12.96 14.56 -3.18
N THR A 201 12.93 13.68 -4.19
CA THR A 201 13.00 14.09 -5.59
C THR A 201 11.73 14.78 -6.08
N LEU A 202 10.56 14.34 -5.60
CA LEU A 202 9.27 14.98 -5.87
C LEU A 202 9.14 16.35 -5.20
N ASN A 203 9.65 16.48 -3.98
CA ASN A 203 9.56 17.70 -3.18
C ASN A 203 10.72 18.66 -3.47
N SER A 204 10.93 18.98 -4.74
CA SER A 204 11.96 19.90 -5.21
C SER A 204 11.37 20.97 -6.11
N VAL A 205 12.00 22.14 -6.15
CA VAL A 205 11.55 23.29 -6.97
C VAL A 205 11.60 22.97 -8.47
N ALA A 206 12.53 22.10 -8.87
CA ALA A 206 12.62 21.55 -10.21
C ALA A 206 12.80 20.03 -10.13
N ILE A 207 11.77 19.30 -10.57
CA ILE A 207 11.74 17.83 -10.49
C ILE A 207 12.79 17.24 -11.44
N ASN A 208 13.78 16.54 -10.88
CA ASN A 208 14.69 15.71 -11.66
C ASN A 208 13.99 14.40 -12.04
N THR A 209 13.41 14.36 -13.24
CA THR A 209 12.64 13.21 -13.75
C THR A 209 13.48 11.94 -13.86
N THR A 210 14.76 12.05 -14.22
CA THR A 210 15.67 10.90 -14.29
C THR A 210 15.89 10.28 -12.92
N ALA A 211 16.17 11.10 -11.90
CA ALA A 211 16.35 10.62 -10.54
C ALA A 211 15.05 10.01 -9.99
N LEU A 212 13.90 10.64 -10.26
CA LEU A 212 12.60 10.12 -9.87
C LEU A 212 12.31 8.75 -10.49
N LEU A 213 12.57 8.59 -11.80
CA LEU A 213 12.40 7.31 -12.49
C LEU A 213 13.36 6.24 -11.97
N ALA A 214 14.59 6.62 -11.61
CA ALA A 214 15.54 5.71 -11.01
C ALA A 214 15.06 5.19 -9.64
N TRP A 215 14.47 6.06 -8.81
CA TRP A 215 13.87 5.63 -7.54
C TRP A 215 12.69 4.69 -7.75
N PHE A 216 11.76 5.02 -8.66
CA PHE A 216 10.64 4.14 -8.99
C PHE A 216 11.09 2.77 -9.52
N ALA A 217 12.13 2.74 -10.36
CA ALA A 217 12.70 1.49 -10.85
C ALA A 217 13.34 0.66 -9.72
N ALA A 218 14.07 1.32 -8.81
CA ALA A 218 14.65 0.68 -7.64
C ALA A 218 13.57 0.12 -6.70
N ASP A 219 12.50 0.88 -6.46
CA ASP A 219 11.33 0.47 -5.69
C ASP A 219 10.72 -0.83 -6.23
N VAL A 220 10.39 -0.86 -7.52
CA VAL A 220 9.82 -2.05 -8.17
C VAL A 220 10.79 -3.22 -8.11
N ALA A 221 12.08 -2.99 -8.39
CA ALA A 221 13.09 -4.04 -8.36
C ALA A 221 13.21 -4.67 -6.96
N VAL A 222 13.30 -3.85 -5.92
CA VAL A 222 13.39 -4.31 -4.52
C VAL A 222 12.13 -5.07 -4.11
N ASN A 223 10.94 -4.57 -4.46
CA ASN A 223 9.68 -5.25 -4.18
C ASN A 223 9.63 -6.64 -4.82
N LEU A 224 10.08 -6.77 -6.08
CA LEU A 224 10.15 -8.06 -6.77
C LEU A 224 11.17 -8.99 -6.11
N VAL A 225 12.34 -8.50 -5.73
CA VAL A 225 13.34 -9.30 -5.00
C VAL A 225 12.76 -9.84 -3.69
N VAL A 226 12.12 -8.98 -2.88
CA VAL A 226 11.46 -9.37 -1.63
C VAL A 226 10.35 -10.40 -1.87
N LEU A 227 9.51 -10.18 -2.88
CA LEU A 227 8.44 -11.09 -3.28
C LEU A 227 8.96 -12.51 -3.56
N PHE A 228 10.00 -12.63 -4.41
CA PHE A 228 10.55 -13.92 -4.80
C PHE A 228 11.40 -14.56 -3.69
N ALA A 229 12.16 -13.77 -2.93
CA ALA A 229 12.91 -14.25 -1.76
C ALA A 229 11.95 -14.82 -0.70
N ALA A 230 10.87 -14.10 -0.39
CA ALA A 230 9.84 -14.57 0.52
C ALA A 230 9.12 -15.83 0.01
N ALA A 231 8.86 -15.91 -1.30
CA ALA A 231 8.33 -17.13 -1.91
C ALA A 231 9.25 -18.33 -1.74
N ARG A 232 10.57 -18.13 -1.88
CA ARG A 232 11.56 -19.18 -1.66
C ARG A 232 11.61 -19.61 -0.20
N MET A 233 11.62 -18.65 0.74
CA MET A 233 11.59 -18.94 2.18
C MET A 233 10.33 -19.70 2.60
N ALA A 234 9.17 -19.32 2.06
CA ALA A 234 7.90 -19.97 2.36
C ALA A 234 7.79 -21.41 1.82
N ARG A 235 8.69 -21.82 0.89
CA ARG A 235 8.76 -23.16 0.31
C ARG A 235 9.86 -24.02 0.90
N ALA A 236 10.81 -23.46 1.64
CA ALA A 236 11.95 -24.19 2.18
C ALA A 236 11.46 -25.31 3.11
N PRO A 237 11.72 -26.59 2.79
CA PRO A 237 11.47 -27.69 3.71
C PRO A 237 12.32 -27.50 4.96
N ARG A 238 11.78 -27.92 6.11
CA ARG A 238 12.45 -28.00 7.42
C ARG A 238 13.95 -28.29 7.25
N ALA A 239 14.79 -27.26 7.34
CA ALA A 239 16.23 -27.49 7.50
C ALA A 239 16.37 -28.30 8.78
N ALA A 240 16.84 -29.55 8.60
CA ALA A 240 17.05 -30.60 9.58
C ALA A 240 16.77 -30.19 11.03
N ALA A 241 15.67 -30.68 11.59
CA ALA A 241 15.67 -30.90 13.03
C ALA A 241 16.85 -31.85 13.29
N ALA A 242 17.94 -31.31 13.81
CA ALA A 242 19.06 -32.12 14.28
C ALA A 242 18.48 -33.21 15.18
N PRO A 243 18.92 -34.48 15.05
CA PRO A 243 18.48 -35.52 15.96
C PRO A 243 18.79 -35.04 17.37
N ALA A 244 17.77 -34.98 18.22
CA ALA A 244 17.96 -34.77 19.64
C ALA A 244 19.02 -35.77 20.07
N LYS A 245 20.17 -35.28 20.57
CA LYS A 245 21.19 -36.14 21.14
C LYS A 245 20.48 -37.00 22.17
N ALA A 246 20.30 -38.29 21.85
CA ALA A 246 19.93 -39.27 22.84
C ALA A 246 20.99 -39.17 23.93
N LYS A 247 20.58 -38.70 25.12
CA LYS A 247 21.36 -38.93 26.33
C LYS A 247 21.35 -40.44 26.54
N ALA A 248 22.29 -41.12 25.91
CA ALA A 248 22.83 -42.36 26.43
C ALA A 248 23.59 -41.98 27.70
N THR A 249 22.92 -42.11 28.84
CA THR A 249 23.60 -42.35 30.11
C THR A 249 23.16 -43.73 30.54
N ALA A 250 23.98 -44.70 30.12
CA ALA A 250 24.11 -45.98 30.79
C ALA A 250 24.87 -45.75 32.10
N ALA A 251 24.29 -46.22 33.20
CA ALA A 251 24.90 -46.80 34.40
C ALA A 251 23.86 -46.74 35.53
#